data_AF-A0A6G0EDX3-F1
#
_entry.id   AF-A0A6G0EDX3-F1
#
_cell.length_a   1.000
_cell.length_b   1.000
_cell.length_c   1.000
_cell.angle_alpha   90.00
_cell.angle_beta   90.00
_cell.angle_gamma   90.00
#
_symmetry.space_group_name_H-M   'P 1'
#
loop_
_entity.id
_entity.type
_entity.pdbx_description
1 polymer ?
#
loop_
_entity_poly.entity_id
_entity_poly.type
_entity_poly.pdbx_seq_one_letter_code
_entity_poly.pdbx_strand_id
1 'polypeptide(L)' 'MGHFRAFVVTLLALDMVVFVVGAYLTPPDPFTQLLLIGPALLLAPAVAWWLVYRDGFAQIQALFEPDDES' A
#
# COMPACT_ATOMS: atom_id res chain seq x y z
N MET A 1 6.89 12.88 -16.76
CA MET A 1 6.25 13.23 -15.47
C MET A 1 5.21 12.20 -14.96
N GLY A 2 5.00 11.05 -15.62
CA GLY A 2 3.95 10.08 -15.21
C GLY A 2 4.26 9.30 -13.93
N HIS A 3 5.38 8.56 -13.90
CA HIS A 3 5.70 7.64 -12.80
C HIS A 3 5.87 8.34 -11.44
N PHE A 4 6.49 9.51 -11.36
CA PHE A 4 6.62 10.21 -10.08
C PHE A 4 5.26 10.61 -9.50
N ARG A 5 4.34 11.14 -10.33
CA ARG A 5 2.98 11.45 -9.89
C ARG A 5 2.24 10.18 -9.45
N ALA A 6 2.35 9.11 -10.24
CA ALA A 6 1.75 7.82 -9.89
C ALA A 6 2.30 7.27 -8.57
N PHE A 7 3.61 7.40 -8.34
CA PHE A 7 4.27 7.01 -7.09
C PHE A 7 3.72 7.79 -5.90
N VAL A 8 3.69 9.12 -5.97
CA VAL A 8 3.17 9.97 -4.89
C VAL A 8 1.71 9.64 -4.58
N VAL A 9 0.86 9.50 -5.61
CA VAL A 9 -0.56 9.15 -5.43
C VAL A 9 -0.70 7.76 -4.81
N THR A 10 0.07 6.77 -5.28
CA THR A 10 0.06 5.40 -4.75
C THR A 10 0.52 5.37 -3.29
N LEU A 11 1.58 6.09 -2.96
CA LEU A 11 2.09 6.22 -1.60
C LEU A 11 1.03 6.81 -0.67
N LEU A 12 0.43 7.94 -1.05
CA LEU A 12 -0.61 8.58 -0.23
C LEU A 12 -1.85 7.69 -0.07
N ALA A 13 -2.20 6.92 -1.09
CA ALA A 13 -3.29 5.94 -1.01
C ALA A 13 -2.95 4.81 -0.03
N LEU A 14 -1.72 4.28 -0.08
CA LEU A 14 -1.26 3.26 0.87
C LEU A 14 -1.20 3.80 2.30
N ASP A 15 -0.68 5.01 2.50
CA ASP A 15 -0.63 5.67 3.81
C ASP A 15 -2.04 5.85 4.39
N MET A 16 -2.99 6.28 3.56
CA MET A 16 -4.39 6.38 3.95
C MET A 16 -4.95 5.01 4.37
N VAL A 17 -4.73 3.95 3.58
CA VAL A 17 -5.21 2.59 3.90
C VAL A 17 -4.60 2.11 5.21
N VAL A 18 -3.28 2.21 5.36
CA VAL A 18 -2.56 1.81 6.58
C VAL A 18 -3.10 2.56 7.79
N PHE A 19 -3.30 3.88 7.67
CA PHE A 19 -3.77 4.70 8.77
C PHE A 19 -5.22 4.38 9.14
N VAL A 20 -6.14 4.30 8.17
CA VAL A 20 -7.56 4.04 8.42
C VAL A 20 -7.78 2.63 8.96
N VAL A 21 -7.20 1.63 8.30
CA VAL A 21 -7.34 0.22 8.72
C VAL A 21 -6.63 0.00 10.05
N GLY A 22 -5.42 0.55 10.21
CA GLY A 22 -4.67 0.47 11.46
C GLY A 22 -5.42 1.12 12.63
N ALA A 23 -5.92 2.34 12.46
CA ALA A 23 -6.68 3.02 13.51
C ALA A 23 -8.00 2.31 13.86
N TYR A 24 -8.65 1.67 12.88
CA TYR A 24 -9.88 0.91 13.10
C TYR A 24 -9.63 -0.41 13.84
N LEU A 25 -8.53 -1.12 13.51
CA LEU A 25 -8.23 -2.45 14.05
C LEU A 25 -7.41 -2.42 15.34
N THR A 26 -6.76 -1.31 15.67
CA THR A 26 -5.92 -1.19 16.86
C THR A 26 -6.61 -0.39 17.96
N PRO A 27 -6.32 -0.66 19.25
CA PRO A 27 -6.80 0.19 20.35
C PRO A 27 -6.42 1.66 20.13
N PRO A 28 -7.25 2.62 20.59
CA PRO A 28 -6.97 4.05 20.49
C PRO A 28 -5.94 4.49 21.55
N ASP A 29 -4.81 3.79 21.60
CA ASP A 29 -3.68 4.10 22.44
C ASP A 29 -2.46 4.50 21.57
N PRO A 30 -1.66 5.50 21.99
CA PRO A 30 -0.61 6.03 21.13
C PRO A 30 0.54 5.05 20.87
N PHE A 31 0.81 4.13 21.81
CA PHE A 31 1.98 3.26 21.75
C PHE A 31 1.73 2.08 20.82
N THR A 32 0.59 1.42 20.94
CA THR A 32 0.15 0.34 20.04
C THR A 32 -0.02 0.88 18.62
N GLN A 33 -0.62 2.06 18.46
CA GLN A 33 -0.72 2.68 17.14
C GLN A 33 0.65 3.02 16.56
N LEU A 34 1.56 3.61 17.34
CA LEU A 34 2.92 3.89 16.86
C LEU A 34 3.67 2.60 16.48
N LEU A 35 3.56 1.54 17.30
CA LEU A 35 4.25 0.27 17.09
C LEU A 35 3.70 -0.53 15.90
N LEU A 36 2.42 -0.40 15.56
CA LEU A 36 1.80 -1.16 14.48
C LEU A 36 1.65 -0.34 13.19
N ILE A 37 1.19 0.90 13.28
CA ILE A 37 0.97 1.80 12.14
C ILE A 37 2.31 2.38 11.67
N GLY A 38 3.20 2.75 12.60
CA GLY A 38 4.49 3.37 12.27
C GLY A 38 5.35 2.52 11.33
N PRO A 39 5.64 1.24 11.65
CA PRO A 39 6.36 0.36 10.74
C PRO A 39 5.66 0.15 9.40
N ALA A 40 4.33 0.06 9.37
CA ALA A 40 3.58 -0.09 8.13
C ALA A 40 3.73 1.14 7.22
N LEU A 41 3.67 2.35 7.78
CA LEU A 41 3.93 3.59 7.05
C LEU A 41 5.38 3.68 6.55
N LEU A 42 6.35 3.16 7.32
CA LEU A 42 7.75 3.09 6.86
C LEU A 42 7.94 2.12 5.68
N LEU A 43 7.12 1.07 5.59
CA LEU A 43 7.14 0.12 4.48
C LEU A 43 6.36 0.61 3.25
N ALA A 44 5.39 1.51 3.42
CA ALA A 44 4.55 2.00 2.34
C ALA A 44 5.33 2.59 1.14
N PRO A 45 6.41 3.38 1.31
CA PRO A 45 7.24 3.83 0.18
C PRO A 45 7.87 2.70 -0.63
N ALA A 46 8.32 1.63 0.02
CA ALA A 46 8.91 0.49 -0.67
C ALA A 46 7.86 -0.27 -1.49
N VAL A 47 6.66 -0.45 -0.92
CA VAL A 47 5.52 -1.07 -1.62
C VAL A 47 5.06 -0.19 -2.79
N ALA A 48 4.91 1.12 -2.59
CA ALA A 48 4.55 2.07 -3.64
C ALA A 48 5.57 2.07 -4.78
N TRP A 49 6.86 2.01 -4.45
CA TRP A 49 7.92 1.93 -5.43
C TRP A 49 7.82 0.63 -6.24
N TRP A 50 7.61 -0.50 -5.59
CA TRP A 50 7.45 -1.78 -6.27
C TRP A 50 6.21 -1.78 -7.18
N LEU A 51 5.07 -1.29 -6.70
CA LEU A 51 3.83 -1.20 -7.49
C LEU A 51 3.99 -0.35 -8.76
N VAL A 52 4.64 0.81 -8.64
CA VAL A 52 4.72 1.81 -9.72
C VAL A 52 5.90 1.62 -10.66
N TYR A 53 7.02 1.08 -10.17
CA TYR A 53 8.27 0.96 -10.95
C TYR A 53 8.68 -0.48 -11.26
N ARG A 54 8.06 -1.49 -10.63
CA ARG A 54 8.35 -2.92 -10.87
C ARG A 54 7.13 -3.70 -11.40
N ASP A 55 6.21 -2.99 -12.05
CA ASP A 55 4.99 -3.55 -12.64
C ASP A 55 4.12 -4.32 -11.62
N GLY A 56 4.20 -3.95 -10.33
CA GLY A 56 3.50 -4.68 -9.27
C GLY A 56 1.97 -4.67 -9.43
N PHE A 57 1.38 -3.59 -9.98
CA PHE A 57 -0.04 -3.56 -10.29
C PHE A 57 -0.46 -4.62 -11.33
N ALA A 58 0.35 -4.83 -12.37
CA ALA A 58 0.07 -5.85 -13.38
C ALA A 58 0.17 -7.27 -12.81
N GLN A 59 1.14 -7.50 -11.92
CA GLN A 59 1.28 -8.78 -11.21
C GLN A 59 0.09 -9.07 -10.30
N ILE A 60 -0.42 -8.05 -9.59
CA ILE A 60 -1.62 -8.17 -8.76
C ILE A 60 -2.84 -8.47 -9.63
N GLN A 61 -3.02 -7.75 -10.74
CA GLN A 61 -4.15 -7.98 -11.65
C GLN A 61 -4.14 -9.41 -12.20
N ALA A 62 -3.00 -9.90 -12.67
CA ALA A 62 -2.86 -11.27 -13.19
C ALA A 62 -3.18 -12.36 -12.15
N LEU A 63 -3.06 -12.06 -10.86
CA LEU A 63 -3.45 -12.99 -9.79
C LEU A 63 -4.98 -13.09 -9.62
N PHE A 64 -5.72 -12.01 -9.91
CA PHE A 64 -7.18 -11.94 -9.73
C PHE A 64 -7.97 -12.25 -11.01
N GLU A 65 -7.35 -12.07 -12.18
CA GLU A 65 -7.87 -12.50 -13.48
C GLU A 65 -6.97 -13.62 -14.06
N PRO A 66 -6.87 -14.79 -13.40
CA PRO A 66 -6.21 -15.93 -14.01
C PRO A 66 -7.12 -16.43 -15.14
N ASP A 67 -6.78 -16.08 -16.37
CA ASP A 67 -7.35 -16.55 -17.64
C ASP A 67 -8.63 -17.39 -17.50
N ASP A 68 -9.79 -16.77 -17.78
CA ASP A 68 -11.07 -17.43 -18.04
C ASP A 68 -11.02 -18.21 -19.39
N GLU A 69 -9.90 -18.92 -19.64
CA GLU A 69 -9.62 -19.69 -20.86
C GLU A 69 -9.28 -21.14 -20.51
N SER A 70 -10.32 -21.97 -20.32
CA SER A 70 -10.50 -23.26 -21.04
C SER A 70 -11.85 -23.90 -20.74
#